data_AF-I3UCH1-F1
#
_entry.id   AF-I3UCH1-F1
#
_cell.length_a   1.000
_cell.length_b   1.000
_cell.length_c   1.000
_cell.angle_alpha   90.00
_cell.angle_beta   90.00
_cell.angle_gamma   90.00
#
_symmetry.space_group_name_H-M   'P 1'
#
loop_
_entity.id
_entity.type
_entity.pdbx_description
1 polymer ?
#
loop_
_entity_poly.entity_id
_entity_poly.type
_entity_poly.pdbx_seq_one_letter_code
_entity_poly.pdbx_strand_id
1 'polypeptide(L)'
;MTRTVQKFLRHSGLSATLLQRAPVARMTFEQRRRSRQQLNLGNGETVHLFIARGQVLQPGDVLVADDGGIITVQAQPEQLVRVMADSAIDLARAAYHLGNRHVMLEVGADYLQLEYDPVLVQMLHRLGVHTSLVEQPFNPETGAYGGGHKHGHDETFEEDYSLAQAAYHVHEPPPLMTMIINIAMRPTTGQIMHIRTNDPSMMTPAQYAQLMRLSSPALPVGGYSYSQGLESAVELGIVKDEGDARLWIEDTLHTVTAACDAAVWLVLSRAWRSQDLKAVRQWNQWYYASRETAEARAETTQMAISLINLIDALLWASDEERGILSGMDTPCFPTVHAIAVAALDLPEDAGVTALLYAWLENQVMAAIKTIPLGQTAGQRLLSALVPQLDLAVDAAKDAANHTPPRIQTFAPHYAIVAARHESQFSRLFRS
;
A
#
# COMPACT_ATOMS: atom_id res chain seq x y z
N MET A 1 -10.53 -8.24 -39.17
CA MET A 1 -9.73 -7.46 -38.20
C MET A 1 -10.64 -7.16 -37.03
N THR A 2 -10.22 -7.49 -35.81
CA THR A 2 -10.99 -7.20 -34.59
C THR A 2 -10.76 -5.73 -34.22
N ARG A 3 -11.85 -4.97 -34.02
CA ARG A 3 -11.77 -3.53 -33.74
C ARG A 3 -11.25 -3.25 -32.34
N THR A 4 -10.56 -2.11 -32.17
CA THR A 4 -10.00 -1.71 -30.88
C THR A 4 -10.61 -0.40 -30.40
N VAL A 5 -11.15 -0.39 -29.18
CA VAL A 5 -11.67 0.80 -28.49
C VAL A 5 -10.58 1.39 -27.62
N GLN A 6 -10.16 2.61 -27.93
CA GLN A 6 -9.11 3.30 -27.17
C GLN A 6 -9.60 4.49 -26.32
N LYS A 7 -10.83 4.94 -26.56
CA LYS A 7 -11.44 6.07 -25.86
C LYS A 7 -12.93 5.85 -25.67
N PHE A 8 -13.48 6.55 -24.69
CA PHE A 8 -14.92 6.59 -24.44
C PHE A 8 -15.37 8.03 -24.20
N LEU A 9 -16.66 8.29 -24.43
CA LEU A 9 -17.30 9.58 -24.24
C LEU A 9 -18.38 9.44 -23.16
N ARG A 10 -18.26 10.25 -22.12
CA ARG A 10 -19.36 10.48 -21.17
C ARG A 10 -20.23 11.61 -21.69
N HIS A 11 -21.55 11.47 -21.61
CA HIS A 11 -22.50 12.51 -22.05
C HIS A 11 -22.22 13.00 -23.49
N SER A 12 -22.10 12.06 -24.43
CA SER A 12 -21.54 12.28 -25.78
C SER A 12 -22.24 13.36 -26.63
N GLY A 13 -23.42 13.84 -26.24
CA GLY A 13 -24.23 14.78 -27.03
C GLY A 13 -24.67 14.22 -28.39
N LEU A 14 -24.43 12.93 -28.66
CA LEU A 14 -24.81 12.26 -29.90
C LEU A 14 -26.34 12.16 -30.00
N SER A 15 -26.86 12.18 -31.23
CA SER A 15 -28.30 12.08 -31.45
C SER A 15 -28.83 10.74 -30.94
N ALA A 16 -30.04 10.75 -30.36
CA ALA A 16 -30.69 9.53 -29.87
C ALA A 16 -30.78 8.43 -30.94
N THR A 17 -30.98 8.82 -32.20
CA THR A 17 -31.02 7.90 -33.36
C THR A 17 -29.69 7.16 -33.57
N LEU A 18 -28.55 7.83 -33.37
CA LEU A 18 -27.23 7.20 -33.47
C LEU A 18 -27.01 6.22 -32.31
N LEU A 19 -27.36 6.62 -31.09
CA LEU A 19 -27.22 5.77 -29.90
C LEU A 19 -28.11 4.53 -29.95
N GLN A 20 -29.34 4.64 -30.49
CA GLN A 20 -30.26 3.51 -30.65
C GLN A 20 -29.79 2.48 -31.68
N ARG A 21 -29.00 2.89 -32.68
CA ARG A 21 -28.47 2.01 -33.73
C ARG A 21 -27.09 1.42 -33.39
N ALA A 22 -26.43 1.96 -32.36
CA ALA A 22 -25.12 1.47 -31.93
C ALA A 22 -25.24 0.06 -31.33
N PRO A 23 -24.31 -0.85 -31.63
CA PRO A 23 -24.18 -2.11 -30.90
C PRO A 23 -24.01 -1.86 -29.40
N VAL A 24 -24.57 -2.75 -28.59
CA VAL A 24 -24.54 -2.65 -27.13
C VAL A 24 -23.49 -3.58 -26.56
N ALA A 25 -22.60 -3.05 -25.72
CA ALA A 25 -21.74 -3.83 -24.83
C ALA A 25 -22.44 -3.99 -23.48
N ARG A 26 -23.01 -5.18 -23.23
CA ARG A 26 -23.56 -5.53 -21.92
C ARG A 26 -22.43 -6.00 -21.03
N MET A 27 -22.24 -5.31 -19.90
CA MET A 27 -21.07 -5.50 -19.07
C MET A 27 -21.47 -5.57 -17.59
N THR A 28 -20.91 -6.54 -16.87
CA THR A 28 -20.95 -6.55 -15.41
C THR A 28 -20.22 -5.34 -14.83
N PHE A 29 -20.47 -5.02 -13.56
CA PHE A 29 -19.70 -3.97 -12.87
C PHE A 29 -18.20 -4.26 -12.89
N GLU A 30 -17.80 -5.52 -12.65
CA GLU A 30 -16.40 -5.95 -12.70
C GLU A 30 -15.78 -5.67 -14.08
N GLN A 31 -16.47 -6.04 -15.16
CA GLN A 31 -16.03 -5.75 -16.51
C GLN A 31 -15.92 -4.24 -16.74
N ARG A 32 -16.85 -3.42 -16.28
CA ARG A 32 -16.79 -1.96 -16.46
C ARG A 32 -15.59 -1.28 -15.77
N ARG A 33 -14.93 -1.95 -14.82
CA ARG A 33 -13.69 -1.49 -14.17
C ARG A 33 -12.42 -1.90 -14.89
N ARG A 34 -12.48 -2.89 -15.79
CA ARG A 34 -11.31 -3.40 -16.51
C ARG A 34 -10.97 -2.49 -17.68
N SER A 35 -9.79 -1.87 -17.61
CA SER A 35 -9.25 -1.01 -18.69
C SER A 35 -8.87 -1.78 -19.96
N ARG A 36 -8.61 -3.09 -19.84
CA ARG A 36 -8.19 -3.97 -20.94
C ARG A 36 -8.96 -5.28 -20.90
N GLN A 37 -9.74 -5.57 -21.93
CA GLN A 37 -10.51 -6.82 -22.04
C GLN A 37 -11.06 -7.01 -23.46
N GLN A 38 -11.52 -8.21 -23.77
CA GLN A 38 -12.33 -8.49 -24.94
C GLN A 38 -13.82 -8.32 -24.58
N LEU A 39 -14.57 -7.63 -25.44
CA LEU A 39 -16.01 -7.42 -25.30
C LEU A 39 -16.75 -8.15 -26.42
N ASN A 40 -17.85 -8.82 -26.04
CA ASN A 40 -18.80 -9.39 -27.00
C ASN A 40 -20.03 -8.50 -27.06
N LEU A 41 -20.33 -7.99 -28.25
CA LEU A 41 -21.41 -7.05 -28.50
C LEU A 41 -22.72 -7.79 -28.78
N GLY A 42 -23.84 -7.14 -28.53
CA GLY A 42 -25.18 -7.73 -28.74
C GLY A 42 -25.50 -8.11 -30.19
N ASN A 43 -24.72 -7.64 -31.17
CA ASN A 43 -24.81 -8.00 -32.59
C ASN A 43 -23.95 -9.23 -32.97
N GLY A 44 -23.32 -9.90 -32.00
CA GLY A 44 -22.46 -11.07 -32.23
C GLY A 44 -21.00 -10.73 -32.58
N GLU A 45 -20.65 -9.45 -32.59
CA GLU A 45 -19.30 -8.99 -32.88
C GLU A 45 -18.41 -8.97 -31.64
N THR A 46 -17.11 -9.18 -31.84
CA THR A 46 -16.09 -9.05 -30.80
C THR A 46 -15.23 -7.81 -31.02
N VAL A 47 -14.96 -7.05 -29.95
CA VAL A 47 -14.04 -5.91 -29.95
C VAL A 47 -13.08 -5.96 -28.76
N HIS A 48 -11.91 -5.34 -28.88
CA HIS A 48 -10.96 -5.21 -27.77
C HIS A 48 -11.04 -3.82 -27.14
N LEU A 49 -11.24 -3.77 -25.82
CA LEU A 49 -11.19 -2.54 -25.04
C LEU A 49 -9.76 -2.30 -24.55
N PHE A 50 -9.26 -1.08 -24.75
CA PHE A 50 -7.96 -0.61 -24.28
C PHE A 50 -8.04 0.87 -23.88
N ILE A 51 -8.57 1.17 -22.70
CA ILE A 51 -8.71 2.54 -22.18
C ILE A 51 -7.67 2.83 -21.08
N ALA A 52 -7.57 4.09 -20.65
CA ALA A 52 -6.71 4.46 -19.53
C ALA A 52 -7.06 3.68 -18.25
N ARG A 53 -6.05 3.34 -17.45
CA ARG A 53 -6.24 2.66 -16.15
C ARG A 53 -6.98 3.57 -15.16
N GLY A 54 -7.69 2.95 -14.21
CA GLY A 54 -8.42 3.66 -13.15
C GLY A 54 -9.76 4.26 -13.59
N GLN A 55 -10.21 3.99 -14.82
CA GLN A 55 -11.51 4.43 -15.31
C GLN A 55 -12.59 3.37 -15.03
N VAL A 56 -13.78 3.82 -14.61
CA VAL A 56 -14.98 2.97 -14.47
C VAL A 56 -16.00 3.43 -15.50
N LEU A 57 -16.39 2.53 -16.40
CA LEU A 57 -17.42 2.81 -17.40
C LEU A 57 -18.80 2.86 -16.73
N GLN A 58 -19.59 3.86 -17.10
CA GLN A 58 -20.96 4.02 -16.63
C GLN A 58 -21.96 3.57 -17.70
N PRO A 59 -23.14 3.06 -17.31
CA PRO A 59 -24.20 2.79 -18.27
C PRO A 59 -24.54 4.07 -19.05
N GLY A 60 -24.61 3.96 -20.38
CA GLY A 60 -24.79 5.10 -21.27
C GLY A 60 -23.49 5.71 -21.80
N ASP A 61 -22.32 5.34 -21.28
CA ASP A 61 -21.04 5.72 -21.89
C ASP A 61 -20.94 5.18 -23.32
N VAL A 62 -20.30 5.95 -24.20
CA VAL A 62 -20.12 5.59 -25.61
C VAL A 62 -18.66 5.26 -25.86
N LEU A 63 -18.38 4.01 -26.18
CA LEU A 63 -17.07 3.53 -26.61
C LEU A 63 -16.86 3.89 -28.08
N VAL A 64 -15.67 4.40 -28.43
CA VAL A 64 -15.31 4.75 -29.81
C VAL A 64 -14.18 3.83 -30.27
N ALA A 65 -14.47 3.02 -31.27
CA ALA A 65 -13.51 2.15 -31.94
C ALA A 65 -12.57 2.93 -32.87
N ASP A 66 -11.46 2.29 -33.25
CA ASP A 66 -10.44 2.79 -34.17
C ASP A 66 -10.97 3.10 -35.58
N ASP A 67 -12.01 2.41 -36.02
CA ASP A 67 -12.73 2.67 -37.27
C ASP A 67 -13.78 3.81 -37.16
N GLY A 68 -13.91 4.43 -35.98
CA GLY A 68 -14.93 5.44 -35.68
C GLY A 68 -16.30 4.87 -35.31
N GLY A 69 -16.44 3.54 -35.26
CA GLY A 69 -17.64 2.87 -34.79
C GLY A 69 -17.96 3.22 -33.34
N ILE A 70 -19.25 3.41 -33.05
CA ILE A 70 -19.74 3.70 -31.70
C ILE A 70 -20.42 2.49 -31.10
N ILE A 71 -20.18 2.25 -29.81
CA ILE A 71 -20.75 1.15 -29.04
C ILE A 71 -21.27 1.72 -27.72
N THR A 72 -22.49 1.38 -27.33
CA THR A 72 -23.09 1.87 -26.08
C THR A 72 -22.87 0.88 -24.95
N VAL A 73 -22.44 1.38 -23.79
CA VAL A 73 -22.28 0.57 -22.58
C VAL A 73 -23.63 0.42 -21.89
N GLN A 74 -24.00 -0.81 -21.57
CA GLN A 74 -25.18 -1.13 -20.76
C GLN A 74 -24.73 -2.02 -19.58
N ALA A 75 -25.21 -1.73 -18.37
CA ALA A 75 -24.99 -2.62 -17.25
C ALA A 75 -25.77 -3.93 -17.45
N GLN A 76 -25.06 -5.04 -17.32
CA GLN A 76 -25.63 -6.39 -17.33
C GLN A 76 -26.35 -6.65 -16.00
N PRO A 77 -27.51 -7.32 -16.00
CA PRO A 77 -28.10 -7.84 -14.76
C PRO A 77 -27.18 -8.87 -14.10
N GLU A 78 -27.00 -8.72 -12.79
CA GLU A 78 -26.14 -9.56 -11.96
C GLU A 78 -26.91 -10.05 -10.75
N GLN A 79 -26.48 -11.17 -10.15
CA GLN A 79 -27.06 -11.66 -8.90
C GLN A 79 -26.51 -10.83 -7.73
N LEU A 80 -27.40 -10.08 -7.09
CA LEU A 80 -27.07 -9.12 -6.03
C LEU A 80 -27.87 -9.44 -4.77
N VAL A 81 -27.39 -8.92 -3.66
CA VAL A 81 -28.12 -8.85 -2.40
C VAL A 81 -28.72 -7.47 -2.30
N ARG A 82 -30.04 -7.41 -2.14
CA ARG A 82 -30.76 -6.20 -1.77
C ARG A 82 -31.01 -6.19 -0.27
N VAL A 83 -30.59 -5.11 0.38
CA VAL A 83 -30.76 -4.85 1.80
C VAL A 83 -31.87 -3.82 1.99
N MET A 84 -32.84 -4.13 2.84
CA MET A 84 -33.92 -3.22 3.24
C MET A 84 -34.02 -3.20 4.76
N ALA A 85 -34.60 -2.15 5.32
CA ALA A 85 -34.81 -2.03 6.76
C ALA A 85 -36.15 -1.36 7.06
N ASP A 86 -36.70 -1.63 8.24
CA ASP A 86 -37.94 -0.99 8.71
C ASP A 86 -37.76 0.50 9.04
N SER A 87 -36.51 0.95 9.18
CA SER A 87 -36.18 2.34 9.50
C SER A 87 -34.98 2.84 8.69
N ALA A 88 -35.00 4.13 8.35
CA ALA A 88 -33.87 4.78 7.66
C ALA A 88 -32.58 4.75 8.49
N ILE A 89 -32.68 4.76 9.83
CA ILE A 89 -31.51 4.72 10.71
C ILE A 89 -30.81 3.36 10.68
N ASP A 90 -31.56 2.27 10.57
CA ASP A 90 -30.99 0.92 10.49
C ASP A 90 -30.38 0.67 9.11
N LEU A 91 -31.01 1.20 8.04
CA LEU A 91 -30.41 1.19 6.70
C LEU A 91 -29.10 1.99 6.67
N ALA A 92 -29.06 3.17 7.31
CA ALA A 92 -27.85 3.98 7.42
C ALA A 92 -26.73 3.29 8.23
N ARG A 93 -27.07 2.57 9.31
CA ARG A 93 -26.12 1.73 10.06
C ARG A 93 -25.55 0.61 9.21
N ALA A 94 -26.38 -0.06 8.42
CA ALA A 94 -25.93 -1.08 7.47
C ALA A 94 -24.95 -0.48 6.45
N ALA A 95 -25.28 0.69 5.88
CA ALA A 95 -24.39 1.41 4.96
C ALA A 95 -23.05 1.77 5.61
N TYR A 96 -23.06 2.27 6.86
CA TYR A 96 -21.85 2.59 7.62
C TYR A 96 -20.94 1.36 7.81
N HIS A 97 -21.51 0.23 8.23
CA HIS A 97 -20.73 -0.99 8.47
C HIS A 97 -20.20 -1.63 7.18
N LEU A 98 -20.95 -1.56 6.08
CA LEU A 98 -20.51 -1.98 4.76
C LEU A 98 -19.40 -1.05 4.22
N GLY A 99 -19.57 0.26 4.39
CA GLY A 99 -18.59 1.27 4.01
C GLY A 99 -17.26 1.15 4.76
N ASN A 100 -17.29 0.90 6.08
CA ASN A 100 -16.09 0.63 6.89
C ASN A 100 -15.31 -0.62 6.44
N ARG A 101 -15.91 -1.46 5.61
CA ARG A 101 -15.30 -2.66 5.02
C ARG A 101 -14.93 -2.45 3.54
N HIS A 102 -15.08 -1.23 3.04
CA HIS A 102 -14.86 -0.87 1.64
C HIS A 102 -15.67 -1.71 0.64
N VAL A 103 -16.87 -2.14 1.04
CA VAL A 103 -17.78 -2.87 0.15
C VAL A 103 -18.35 -1.90 -0.89
N MET A 104 -18.34 -2.31 -2.16
CA MET A 104 -19.00 -1.56 -3.23
C MET A 104 -20.51 -1.62 -3.00
N LEU A 105 -21.14 -0.45 -2.91
CA LEU A 105 -22.52 -0.33 -2.45
C LEU A 105 -23.29 0.60 -3.38
N GLU A 106 -24.37 0.09 -3.94
CA GLU A 106 -25.39 0.92 -4.57
C GLU A 106 -26.38 1.37 -3.50
N VAL A 107 -26.66 2.67 -3.46
CA VAL A 107 -27.52 3.29 -2.44
C VAL A 107 -28.79 3.78 -3.11
N GLY A 108 -29.90 3.11 -2.80
CA GLY A 108 -31.23 3.53 -3.18
C GLY A 108 -31.89 4.40 -2.10
N ALA A 109 -33.10 4.89 -2.39
CA ALA A 109 -33.88 5.68 -1.44
C ALA A 109 -34.29 4.88 -0.20
N ASP A 110 -34.59 3.59 -0.38
CA ASP A 110 -35.12 2.67 0.63
C ASP A 110 -34.40 1.31 0.64
N TYR A 111 -33.28 1.20 -0.09
CA TYR A 111 -32.49 -0.03 -0.16
C TYR A 111 -31.00 0.24 -0.28
N LEU A 112 -30.20 -0.76 0.07
CA LEU A 112 -28.80 -0.87 -0.35
C LEU A 112 -28.65 -2.11 -1.22
N GLN A 113 -27.69 -2.11 -2.13
CA GLN A 113 -27.45 -3.24 -3.02
C GLN A 113 -25.96 -3.50 -3.17
N LEU A 114 -25.59 -4.77 -3.12
CA LEU A 114 -24.20 -5.24 -3.17
C LEU A 114 -24.11 -6.62 -3.85
N GLU A 115 -22.91 -7.01 -4.26
CA GLU A 115 -22.65 -8.37 -4.75
C GLU A 115 -22.92 -9.42 -3.65
N TYR A 116 -23.29 -10.64 -4.06
CA TYR A 116 -23.58 -11.70 -3.10
C TYR A 116 -22.31 -12.17 -2.36
N ASP A 117 -22.31 -11.95 -1.05
CA ASP A 117 -21.31 -12.47 -0.13
C ASP A 117 -22.02 -13.07 1.10
N PRO A 118 -21.87 -14.38 1.37
CA PRO A 118 -22.55 -15.04 2.49
C PRO A 118 -22.12 -14.51 3.87
N VAL A 119 -20.89 -14.01 4.02
CA VAL A 119 -20.38 -13.42 5.27
C VAL A 119 -21.04 -12.06 5.50
N LEU A 120 -21.15 -11.24 4.46
CA LEU A 120 -21.84 -9.94 4.56
C LEU A 120 -23.33 -10.11 4.84
N VAL A 121 -23.98 -11.10 4.21
CA VAL A 121 -25.39 -11.45 4.50
C VAL A 121 -25.58 -11.83 5.97
N GLN A 122 -24.72 -12.68 6.53
CA GLN A 122 -24.79 -13.03 7.96
C GLN A 122 -24.58 -11.82 8.88
N MET A 123 -23.68 -10.90 8.52
CA MET A 123 -23.47 -9.66 9.26
C MET A 123 -24.73 -8.78 9.22
N LEU A 124 -25.32 -8.61 8.04
CA LEU A 124 -26.54 -7.82 7.84
C LEU A 124 -27.71 -8.37 8.66
N HIS A 125 -27.87 -9.69 8.71
CA HIS A 125 -28.86 -10.32 9.61
C HIS A 125 -28.62 -9.99 11.10
N ARG A 126 -27.36 -9.93 11.55
CA ARG A 126 -27.04 -9.53 12.94
C ARG A 126 -27.30 -8.05 13.21
N LEU A 127 -27.28 -7.21 12.19
CA LEU A 127 -27.67 -5.80 12.28
C LEU A 127 -29.19 -5.59 12.25
N GLY A 128 -29.98 -6.66 12.05
CA GLY A 128 -31.43 -6.60 12.06
C GLY A 128 -32.06 -6.12 10.76
N VAL A 129 -31.30 -6.03 9.66
CA VAL A 129 -31.83 -5.65 8.34
C VAL A 129 -32.25 -6.87 7.53
N HIS A 130 -33.15 -6.67 6.58
CA HIS A 130 -33.67 -7.71 5.68
C HIS A 130 -32.83 -7.79 4.42
N THR A 131 -32.53 -9.00 3.97
CA THR A 131 -31.78 -9.24 2.73
C THR A 131 -32.55 -10.15 1.79
N SER A 132 -32.57 -9.84 0.51
CA SER A 132 -33.12 -10.70 -0.55
C SER A 132 -32.17 -10.77 -1.75
N LEU A 133 -32.22 -11.88 -2.48
CA LEU A 133 -31.50 -12.02 -3.75
C LEU A 133 -32.30 -11.35 -4.86
N VAL A 134 -31.64 -10.53 -5.67
CA VAL A 134 -32.23 -9.87 -6.82
C VAL A 134 -31.33 -10.03 -8.04
N GLU A 135 -31.92 -10.04 -9.22
CA GLU A 135 -31.19 -10.01 -10.50
C GLU A 135 -31.44 -8.67 -11.18
N GLN A 136 -30.48 -7.75 -11.06
CA GLN A 136 -30.60 -6.37 -11.52
C GLN A 136 -29.23 -5.83 -11.96
N PRO A 137 -29.18 -4.78 -12.80
CA PRO A 137 -27.93 -4.08 -13.07
C PRO A 137 -27.35 -3.48 -11.78
N PHE A 138 -26.05 -3.68 -11.54
CA PHE A 138 -25.38 -3.15 -10.36
C PHE A 138 -24.64 -1.85 -10.66
N ASN A 139 -24.99 -0.74 -10.00
CA ASN A 139 -24.32 0.55 -10.18
C ASN A 139 -23.94 1.16 -8.83
N PRO A 140 -22.86 0.66 -8.20
CA PRO A 140 -22.45 1.15 -6.90
C PRO A 140 -21.99 2.60 -6.97
N GLU A 141 -22.17 3.30 -5.85
CA GLU A 141 -21.66 4.65 -5.66
C GLU A 141 -20.14 4.66 -5.83
N THR A 142 -19.63 5.65 -6.55
CA THR A 142 -18.20 5.94 -6.52
C THR A 142 -17.89 6.47 -5.13
N GLY A 143 -17.12 5.72 -4.32
CA GLY A 143 -16.71 6.18 -3.01
C GLY A 143 -16.07 7.57 -3.06
N ALA A 144 -15.94 8.25 -1.92
CA ALA A 144 -15.53 9.66 -1.82
C ALA A 144 -14.22 10.03 -2.56
N TYR A 145 -13.40 9.04 -2.93
CA TYR A 145 -12.11 9.19 -3.61
C TYR A 145 -12.09 8.61 -5.05
N GLY A 146 -13.25 8.21 -5.59
CA GLY A 146 -13.38 7.49 -6.87
C GLY A 146 -13.74 8.35 -8.09
N GLY A 147 -13.86 9.66 -7.94
CA GLY A 147 -14.14 10.59 -9.03
C GLY A 147 -12.89 10.84 -9.87
N GLY A 148 -12.81 10.23 -11.06
CA GLY A 148 -11.69 10.42 -11.99
C GLY A 148 -11.56 11.86 -12.50
N HIS A 149 -10.76 12.66 -11.81
CA HIS A 149 -9.87 13.66 -12.38
C HIS A 149 -8.48 13.44 -11.78
N LYS A 150 -7.44 13.68 -12.59
CA LYS A 150 -6.04 13.59 -12.17
C LYS A 150 -5.85 14.34 -10.85
N HIS A 151 -5.31 13.68 -9.83
CA HIS A 151 -4.52 14.35 -8.80
C HIS A 151 -3.19 13.61 -8.65
N GLY A 152 -2.17 14.19 -9.27
CA GLY A 152 -0.85 14.21 -8.63
C GLY A 152 -1.01 14.88 -7.27
N HIS A 153 -0.27 14.40 -6.29
CA HIS A 153 -0.48 14.58 -4.86
C HIS A 153 -0.09 15.97 -4.31
N ASP A 154 -0.18 17.05 -5.09
CA ASP A 154 0.42 18.34 -4.69
C ASP A 154 -0.55 19.47 -4.34
N GLU A 155 -1.86 19.38 -4.56
CA GLU A 155 -2.74 20.55 -4.37
C GLU A 155 -3.89 20.41 -3.34
N THR A 156 -4.26 19.20 -2.87
CA THR A 156 -5.41 19.07 -1.93
C THR A 156 -5.05 19.12 -0.44
N PHE A 157 -3.77 18.97 -0.07
CA PHE A 157 -3.41 19.00 1.36
C PHE A 157 -3.49 20.41 1.95
N GLU A 158 -3.17 21.46 1.18
CA GLU A 158 -3.26 22.84 1.69
C GLU A 158 -4.71 23.30 1.88
N GLU A 159 -5.62 22.99 0.95
CA GLU A 159 -7.02 23.38 1.06
C GLU A 159 -7.71 22.65 2.22
N ASP A 160 -7.52 21.34 2.35
CA ASP A 160 -8.09 20.54 3.45
C ASP A 160 -7.47 20.92 4.82
N TYR A 161 -6.17 21.22 4.86
CA TYR A 161 -5.51 21.73 6.07
C TYR A 161 -6.02 23.12 6.45
N SER A 162 -6.25 24.02 5.49
CA SER A 162 -6.77 25.37 5.75
C SER A 162 -8.21 25.35 6.26
N LEU A 163 -9.06 24.46 5.74
CA LEU A 163 -10.44 24.25 6.21
C LEU A 163 -10.46 23.64 7.62
N ALA A 164 -9.55 22.71 7.92
CA ALA A 164 -9.38 22.15 9.26
C ALA A 164 -8.87 23.19 10.27
N GLN A 165 -7.92 24.06 9.88
CA GLN A 165 -7.43 25.18 10.70
C GLN A 165 -8.54 26.20 10.98
N ALA A 166 -9.36 26.53 9.97
CA ALA A 166 -10.47 27.46 10.10
C ALA A 166 -11.55 26.93 11.06
N ALA A 167 -11.84 25.62 11.02
CA ALA A 167 -12.74 24.97 11.98
C ALA A 167 -12.15 24.96 13.41
N TYR A 168 -10.83 24.89 13.56
CA TYR A 168 -10.14 24.97 14.85
C TYR A 168 -10.20 26.38 15.47
N HIS A 169 -10.16 27.43 14.65
CA HIS A 169 -10.22 28.83 15.11
C HIS A 169 -11.62 29.30 15.55
N VAL A 170 -12.69 28.57 15.23
CA VAL A 170 -14.07 28.91 15.66
C VAL A 170 -14.35 28.48 17.12
N HIS A 171 -13.45 27.72 17.75
CA HIS A 171 -13.62 27.22 19.13
C HIS A 171 -12.54 27.67 20.13
N GLU A 172 -11.89 28.82 19.92
CA GLU A 172 -11.07 29.42 20.99
C GLU A 172 -11.95 29.89 22.18
N PRO A 173 -11.72 29.38 23.42
CA PRO A 173 -12.11 30.11 24.62
C PRO A 173 -11.21 31.36 24.77
N PRO A 174 -11.62 32.40 25.52
CA PRO A 174 -10.91 33.68 25.55
C PRO A 174 -9.49 33.54 26.10
N PRO A 175 -8.57 34.46 25.75
CA PRO A 175 -7.16 34.33 26.11
C PRO A 175 -6.97 34.51 27.61
N LEU A 176 -6.38 33.51 28.27
CA LEU A 176 -5.87 33.68 29.62
C LEU A 176 -4.59 34.52 29.57
N MET A 177 -4.73 35.73 30.10
CA MET A 177 -3.71 36.72 30.44
C MET A 177 -2.40 36.07 30.92
N THR A 178 -1.29 36.42 30.26
CA THR A 178 0.09 36.12 30.66
C THR A 178 0.33 36.45 32.14
N MET A 179 0.41 35.43 33.00
CA MET A 179 1.08 35.55 34.29
C MET A 179 2.53 35.14 34.13
N ILE A 180 3.42 36.13 34.15
CA ILE A 180 4.84 35.95 34.45
C ILE A 180 4.93 35.46 35.89
N ILE A 181 5.12 34.15 36.10
CA ILE A 181 5.51 33.63 37.41
C ILE A 181 7.04 33.68 37.48
N ASN A 182 7.55 34.75 38.09
CA ASN A 182 8.91 34.80 38.62
C ASN A 182 9.01 33.82 39.80
N ILE A 183 9.53 32.61 39.57
CA ILE A 183 10.04 31.78 40.67
C ILE A 183 11.53 32.09 40.83
N ALA A 184 11.80 33.02 41.74
CA ALA A 184 13.12 33.16 42.32
C ALA A 184 13.44 31.91 43.16
N MET A 185 14.31 31.02 42.67
CA MET A 185 14.99 30.05 43.51
C MET A 185 16.30 30.66 44.01
N ARG A 186 16.39 30.83 45.33
CA ARG A 186 17.62 31.12 46.08
C ARG A 186 18.64 29.99 45.91
N PRO A 187 19.94 30.25 46.09
CA PRO A 187 20.97 29.24 45.92
C PRO A 187 20.94 28.31 47.14
N THR A 188 20.55 27.05 46.92
CA THR A 188 20.81 25.98 47.88
C THR A 188 21.95 25.12 47.34
N THR A 189 23.09 25.26 48.01
CA THR A 189 24.25 24.39 47.98
C THR A 189 23.86 22.92 47.81
N GLY A 190 24.33 22.33 46.72
CA GLY A 190 24.12 20.93 46.38
C GLY A 190 24.49 20.68 44.93
N GLN A 191 25.79 20.77 44.61
CA GLN A 191 26.32 20.21 43.38
C GLN A 191 26.04 18.70 43.38
N ILE A 192 24.91 18.30 42.80
CA ILE A 192 24.84 17.02 42.12
C ILE A 192 25.15 17.36 40.66
N MET A 193 26.44 17.36 40.35
CA MET A 193 26.91 17.07 39.00
C MET A 193 26.32 15.71 38.64
N HIS A 194 25.12 15.68 38.04
CA HIS A 194 24.79 14.62 37.13
C HIS A 194 25.76 14.77 35.98
N ILE A 195 26.93 14.15 36.12
CA ILE A 195 27.74 13.70 35.00
C ILE A 195 26.77 12.78 34.24
N ARG A 196 26.05 13.35 33.27
CA ARG A 196 25.54 12.55 32.16
C ARG A 196 26.80 12.02 31.51
N THR A 197 27.21 10.83 31.93
CA THR A 197 28.00 9.95 31.08
C THR A 197 27.11 9.78 29.85
N ASN A 198 27.31 10.61 28.83
CA ASN A 198 26.88 10.32 27.48
C ASN A 198 27.61 9.02 27.17
N ASP A 199 26.96 7.89 27.44
CA ASP A 199 27.36 6.64 26.86
C ASP A 199 27.04 6.79 25.38
N PRO A 200 28.05 6.91 24.49
CA PRO A 200 27.82 7.08 23.07
C PRO A 200 27.07 5.89 22.44
N SER A 201 26.84 4.81 23.20
CA SER A 201 26.03 3.67 22.77
C SER A 201 24.52 3.82 22.96
N MET A 202 24.03 4.79 23.74
CA MET A 202 22.59 4.94 23.97
C MET A 202 21.94 6.00 23.07
N MET A 203 20.98 5.56 22.25
CA MET A 203 20.13 6.45 21.45
C MET A 203 19.33 7.42 22.33
N THR A 204 19.19 8.66 21.86
CA THR A 204 18.31 9.66 22.47
C THR A 204 16.84 9.32 22.21
N PRO A 205 15.89 9.84 23.03
CA PRO A 205 14.45 9.67 22.78
C PRO A 205 14.00 10.12 21.38
N ALA A 206 14.63 11.18 20.84
CA ALA A 206 14.34 11.66 19.49
C ALA A 206 14.80 10.66 18.42
N GLN A 207 15.97 10.05 18.58
CA GLN A 207 16.45 8.99 17.69
C GLN A 207 15.56 7.74 17.76
N TYR A 208 15.07 7.36 18.94
CA TYR A 208 14.06 6.29 19.05
C TYR A 208 12.77 6.63 18.30
N ALA A 209 12.28 7.86 18.42
CA ALA A 209 11.08 8.31 17.71
C ALA A 209 11.26 8.27 16.19
N GLN A 210 12.43 8.67 15.68
CA GLN A 210 12.74 8.59 14.25
C GLN A 210 12.86 7.13 13.79
N LEU A 211 13.44 6.26 14.60
CA LEU A 211 13.50 4.82 14.30
C LEU A 211 12.09 4.22 14.19
N MET A 212 11.22 4.51 15.17
CA MET A 212 9.82 4.08 15.16
C MET A 212 9.05 4.64 13.95
N ARG A 213 9.38 5.85 13.49
CA ARG A 213 8.81 6.44 12.29
C ARG A 213 9.21 5.67 11.03
N LEU A 214 10.50 5.34 10.90
CA LEU A 214 11.02 4.58 9.76
C LEU A 214 10.52 3.13 9.74
N SER A 215 10.25 2.53 10.89
CA SER A 215 9.69 1.18 10.98
C SER A 215 8.15 1.14 10.93
N SER A 216 7.48 2.31 10.86
CA SER A 216 6.02 2.37 10.99
C SER A 216 5.31 1.87 9.72
N PRO A 217 4.22 1.11 9.85
CA PRO A 217 3.36 0.78 8.71
C PRO A 217 2.68 2.01 8.10
N ALA A 218 2.65 3.14 8.83
CA ALA A 218 2.15 4.43 8.35
C ALA A 218 3.21 5.23 7.58
N LEU A 219 4.45 4.75 7.45
CA LEU A 219 5.45 5.38 6.59
C LEU A 219 4.92 5.36 5.14
N PRO A 220 4.85 6.51 4.44
CA PRO A 220 4.15 6.64 3.16
C PRO A 220 4.95 6.06 1.97
N VAL A 221 5.55 4.89 2.14
CA VAL A 221 6.33 4.17 1.13
C VAL A 221 5.51 3.08 0.42
N GLY A 222 4.32 2.78 0.92
CA GLY A 222 3.40 1.80 0.30
C GLY A 222 3.76 0.34 0.57
N GLY A 223 4.61 0.06 1.58
CA GLY A 223 5.05 -1.30 1.94
C GLY A 223 3.90 -2.29 2.17
N TYR A 224 2.79 -1.81 2.76
CA TYR A 224 1.58 -2.62 3.04
C TYR A 224 0.90 -3.23 1.80
N SER A 225 1.27 -2.78 0.60
CA SER A 225 0.70 -3.26 -0.65
C SER A 225 1.35 -4.53 -1.16
N TYR A 226 2.37 -5.04 -0.47
CA TYR A 226 3.31 -6.01 -1.02
C TYR A 226 3.33 -7.29 -0.17
N SER A 227 3.12 -8.45 -0.78
CA SER A 227 3.08 -9.75 -0.09
C SER A 227 4.36 -10.56 -0.29
N GLN A 228 5.11 -10.23 -1.35
CA GLN A 228 6.39 -10.83 -1.69
C GLN A 228 6.31 -12.35 -1.77
N GLY A 229 5.33 -12.83 -2.54
CA GLY A 229 5.07 -14.26 -2.76
C GLY A 229 4.25 -14.95 -1.68
N LEU A 230 3.96 -14.33 -0.54
CA LEU A 230 3.10 -14.95 0.49
C LEU A 230 1.68 -15.19 -0.04
N GLU A 231 1.09 -14.26 -0.78
CA GLU A 231 -0.25 -14.44 -1.36
C GLU A 231 -0.32 -15.65 -2.29
N SER A 232 0.68 -15.82 -3.16
CA SER A 232 0.77 -17.00 -4.02
C SER A 232 1.10 -18.27 -3.26
N ALA A 233 1.88 -18.21 -2.18
CA ALA A 233 2.12 -19.36 -1.32
C ALA A 233 0.82 -19.89 -0.68
N VAL A 234 -0.09 -18.98 -0.32
CA VAL A 234 -1.43 -19.31 0.19
C VAL A 234 -2.30 -19.92 -0.91
N GLU A 235 -2.36 -19.30 -2.10
CA GLU A 235 -3.14 -19.84 -3.24
C GLU A 235 -2.68 -21.26 -3.63
N LEU A 236 -1.38 -21.53 -3.57
CA LEU A 236 -0.80 -22.84 -3.87
C LEU A 236 -0.97 -23.88 -2.75
N GLY A 237 -1.56 -23.50 -1.61
CA GLY A 237 -1.71 -24.36 -0.45
C GLY A 237 -0.40 -24.73 0.24
N ILE A 238 0.66 -23.95 0.02
CA ILE A 238 1.94 -24.07 0.72
C ILE A 238 1.78 -23.52 2.14
N VAL A 239 1.14 -22.35 2.25
CA VAL A 239 0.84 -21.69 3.51
C VAL A 239 -0.66 -21.75 3.79
N LYS A 240 -1.09 -22.57 4.74
CA LYS A 240 -2.52 -22.82 5.00
C LYS A 240 -3.02 -22.30 6.34
N ASP A 241 -2.12 -22.17 7.31
CA ASP A 241 -2.46 -21.82 8.68
C ASP A 241 -1.37 -20.98 9.36
N GLU A 242 -1.58 -20.68 10.65
CA GLU A 242 -0.64 -19.90 11.47
C GLU A 242 0.74 -20.56 11.57
N GLY A 243 0.81 -21.90 11.64
CA GLY A 243 2.07 -22.64 11.74
C GLY A 243 2.90 -22.54 10.47
N ASP A 244 2.24 -22.76 9.32
CA ASP A 244 2.89 -22.60 8.00
C ASP A 244 3.32 -21.15 7.76
N ALA A 245 2.49 -20.18 8.14
CA ALA A 245 2.81 -18.76 7.98
C ALA A 245 4.05 -18.37 8.78
N ARG A 246 4.17 -18.86 10.02
CA ARG A 246 5.36 -18.66 10.85
C ARG A 246 6.61 -19.20 10.15
N LEU A 247 6.56 -20.46 9.69
CA LEU A 247 7.70 -21.09 9.01
C LEU A 247 8.09 -20.34 7.74
N TRP A 248 7.12 -19.96 6.91
CA TRP A 248 7.36 -19.20 5.68
C TRP A 248 8.05 -17.85 5.97
N ILE A 249 7.56 -17.10 6.95
CA ILE A 249 8.11 -15.78 7.29
C ILE A 249 9.50 -15.93 7.92
N GLU A 250 9.70 -16.89 8.82
CA GLU A 250 10.99 -17.17 9.44
C GLU A 250 12.05 -17.61 8.43
N ASP A 251 11.71 -18.55 7.54
CA ASP A 251 12.62 -19.03 6.50
C ASP A 251 12.97 -17.90 5.52
N THR A 252 11.98 -17.09 5.11
CA THR A 252 12.22 -15.96 4.21
C THR A 252 13.10 -14.89 4.88
N LEU A 253 12.86 -14.62 6.18
CA LEU A 253 13.67 -13.68 6.97
C LEU A 253 15.15 -14.08 6.92
N HIS A 254 15.46 -15.34 7.18
CA HIS A 254 16.85 -15.80 7.27
C HIS A 254 17.51 -16.07 5.91
N THR A 255 16.77 -16.63 4.96
CA THR A 255 17.34 -17.09 3.67
C THR A 255 17.35 -16.03 2.57
N VAL A 256 16.48 -15.03 2.65
CA VAL A 256 16.37 -13.96 1.65
C VAL A 256 16.66 -12.62 2.30
N THR A 257 15.85 -12.20 3.27
CA THR A 257 15.88 -10.83 3.79
C THR A 257 17.18 -10.52 4.54
N ALA A 258 17.65 -11.41 5.41
CA ALA A 258 18.92 -11.23 6.14
C ALA A 258 20.13 -11.41 5.21
N ALA A 259 20.13 -12.48 4.42
CA ALA A 259 21.25 -12.89 3.57
C ALA A 259 21.47 -11.97 2.36
N CYS A 260 20.44 -11.23 1.92
CA CYS A 260 20.51 -10.26 0.84
C CYS A 260 20.17 -8.85 1.30
N ASP A 261 18.90 -8.57 1.59
CA ASP A 261 18.38 -7.21 1.72
C ASP A 261 19.06 -6.43 2.85
N ALA A 262 19.18 -7.04 4.03
CA ALA A 262 19.85 -6.46 5.20
C ALA A 262 21.37 -6.38 5.03
N ALA A 263 22.01 -7.42 4.48
CA ALA A 263 23.46 -7.42 4.24
C ALA A 263 23.86 -6.33 3.23
N VAL A 264 23.11 -6.18 2.14
CA VAL A 264 23.29 -5.09 1.17
C VAL A 264 22.98 -3.74 1.80
N TRP A 265 21.93 -3.65 2.63
CA TRP A 265 21.61 -2.42 3.36
C TRP A 265 22.78 -1.96 4.24
N LEU A 266 23.46 -2.86 4.95
CA LEU A 266 24.63 -2.55 5.79
C LEU A 266 25.80 -2.03 4.95
N VAL A 267 26.07 -2.66 3.80
CA VAL A 267 27.10 -2.20 2.87
C VAL A 267 26.78 -0.79 2.35
N LEU A 268 25.51 -0.54 1.99
CA LEU A 268 25.04 0.77 1.54
C LEU A 268 25.09 1.83 2.65
N SER A 269 24.73 1.48 3.89
CA SER A 269 24.80 2.39 5.05
C SER A 269 26.23 2.87 5.28
N ARG A 270 27.19 1.95 5.24
CA ARG A 270 28.62 2.27 5.39
C ARG A 270 29.13 3.12 4.23
N ALA A 271 28.74 2.78 3.00
CA ALA A 271 29.11 3.55 1.80
C ALA A 271 28.58 4.99 1.84
N TRP A 272 27.34 5.20 2.30
CA TRP A 272 26.78 6.54 2.52
C TRP A 272 27.57 7.31 3.57
N ARG A 273 27.85 6.70 4.73
CA ARG A 273 28.62 7.34 5.81
C ARG A 273 30.05 7.68 5.40
N SER A 274 30.67 6.86 4.56
CA SER A 274 32.01 7.12 4.03
C SER A 274 32.01 7.96 2.76
N GLN A 275 30.83 8.41 2.28
CA GLN A 275 30.66 9.13 1.02
C GLN A 275 31.26 8.41 -0.20
N ASP A 276 31.27 7.06 -0.18
CA ASP A 276 31.67 6.24 -1.32
C ASP A 276 30.50 6.09 -2.30
N LEU A 277 30.24 7.15 -3.07
CA LEU A 277 29.15 7.20 -4.03
C LEU A 277 29.30 6.17 -5.17
N LYS A 278 30.51 5.67 -5.41
CA LYS A 278 30.75 4.60 -6.38
C LYS A 278 30.20 3.29 -5.84
N ALA A 279 30.50 2.95 -4.58
CA ALA A 279 29.95 1.78 -3.92
C ALA A 279 28.41 1.88 -3.80
N VAL A 280 27.86 3.05 -3.47
CA VAL A 280 26.40 3.28 -3.43
C VAL A 280 25.76 2.91 -4.78
N ARG A 281 26.26 3.48 -5.89
CA ARG A 281 25.71 3.20 -7.23
C ARG A 281 25.87 1.73 -7.61
N GLN A 282 27.03 1.14 -7.34
CA GLN A 282 27.31 -0.25 -7.67
C GLN A 282 26.38 -1.21 -6.93
N TRP A 283 26.21 -1.03 -5.62
CA TRP A 283 25.36 -1.91 -4.82
C TRP A 283 23.86 -1.67 -5.05
N ASN A 284 23.44 -0.45 -5.34
CA ASN A 284 22.08 -0.18 -5.79
C ASN A 284 21.77 -0.94 -7.10
N GLN A 285 22.65 -0.84 -8.09
CA GLN A 285 22.49 -1.52 -9.37
C GLN A 285 22.54 -3.04 -9.23
N TRP A 286 23.46 -3.55 -8.41
CA TRP A 286 23.54 -4.98 -8.10
C TRP A 286 22.25 -5.48 -7.44
N TYR A 287 21.73 -4.75 -6.45
CA TYR A 287 20.49 -5.11 -5.77
C TYR A 287 19.30 -5.13 -6.75
N TYR A 288 19.16 -4.10 -7.58
CA TYR A 288 18.12 -4.04 -8.62
C TYR A 288 18.20 -5.24 -9.57
N ALA A 289 19.40 -5.56 -10.04
CA ALA A 289 19.64 -6.70 -10.93
C ALA A 289 19.40 -8.05 -10.24
N SER A 290 19.62 -8.14 -8.93
CA SER A 290 19.41 -9.35 -8.13
C SER A 290 17.93 -9.73 -7.97
N ARG A 291 17.01 -8.77 -8.10
CA ARG A 291 15.57 -9.05 -8.04
C ARG A 291 15.17 -9.87 -9.25
N GLU A 292 14.58 -11.04 -9.00
CA GLU A 292 14.27 -12.01 -10.05
C GLU A 292 12.98 -11.65 -10.81
N THR A 293 11.95 -11.20 -10.08
CA THR A 293 10.63 -10.86 -10.64
C THR A 293 10.53 -9.40 -11.08
N ALA A 294 9.64 -9.12 -12.02
CA ALA A 294 9.35 -7.75 -12.44
C ALA A 294 8.64 -6.99 -11.31
N GLU A 295 7.79 -7.68 -10.55
CA GLU A 295 7.08 -7.11 -9.39
C GLU A 295 8.05 -6.72 -8.27
N ALA A 296 9.07 -7.52 -7.94
CA ALA A 296 10.06 -7.16 -6.93
C ALA A 296 10.92 -5.95 -7.34
N ARG A 297 11.24 -5.80 -8.64
CA ARG A 297 11.92 -4.60 -9.16
C ARG A 297 11.03 -3.36 -9.08
N ALA A 298 9.74 -3.52 -9.41
CA ALA A 298 8.78 -2.43 -9.34
C ALA A 298 8.53 -2.00 -7.88
N GLU A 299 8.39 -2.96 -6.97
CA GLU A 299 8.23 -2.74 -5.53
C GLU A 299 9.37 -1.90 -4.96
N THR A 300 10.62 -2.39 -5.07
CA THR A 300 11.78 -1.71 -4.48
C THR A 300 11.94 -0.29 -5.04
N THR A 301 11.67 -0.10 -6.33
CA THR A 301 11.79 1.20 -6.99
C THR A 301 10.69 2.16 -6.54
N GLN A 302 9.44 1.69 -6.48
CA GLN A 302 8.32 2.51 -6.06
C GLN A 302 8.46 2.94 -4.60
N MET A 303 8.84 2.03 -3.71
CA MET A 303 9.09 2.34 -2.30
C MET A 303 10.25 3.33 -2.15
N ALA A 304 11.31 3.17 -2.94
CA ALA A 304 12.44 4.09 -2.95
C ALA A 304 12.02 5.50 -3.36
N ILE A 305 11.30 5.65 -4.48
CA ILE A 305 10.81 6.95 -4.97
C ILE A 305 9.95 7.63 -3.89
N SER A 306 9.03 6.90 -3.27
CA SER A 306 8.21 7.43 -2.19
C SER A 306 9.04 7.90 -0.98
N LEU A 307 10.10 7.19 -0.63
CA LEU A 307 10.99 7.60 0.45
C LEU A 307 11.87 8.80 0.05
N ILE A 308 12.31 8.92 -1.21
CA ILE A 308 13.03 10.09 -1.72
C ILE A 308 12.16 11.34 -1.58
N ASN A 309 10.89 11.27 -2.00
CA ASN A 309 9.95 12.38 -1.86
C ASN A 309 9.76 12.77 -0.39
N LEU A 310 9.73 11.80 0.52
CA LEU A 310 9.63 12.07 1.95
C LEU A 310 10.90 12.71 2.52
N ILE A 311 12.08 12.22 2.13
CA ILE A 311 13.38 12.81 2.50
C ILE A 311 13.45 14.26 2.03
N ASP A 312 12.98 14.54 0.82
CA ASP A 312 12.96 15.88 0.25
C ASP A 312 11.99 16.81 1.00
N ALA A 313 10.75 16.37 1.22
CA ALA A 313 9.73 17.14 1.94
C ALA A 313 10.11 17.46 3.39
N LEU A 314 10.90 16.60 4.03
CA LEU A 314 11.29 16.74 5.44
C LEU A 314 12.73 17.22 5.65
N LEU A 315 13.48 17.42 4.57
CA LEU A 315 14.87 17.89 4.60
C LEU A 315 15.77 17.01 5.48
N TRP A 316 15.63 15.68 5.41
CA TRP A 316 16.41 14.77 6.24
C TRP A 316 17.88 14.67 5.82
N ALA A 317 18.18 14.83 4.53
CA ALA A 317 19.53 14.72 3.96
C ALA A 317 20.01 16.05 3.38
N SER A 318 21.32 16.17 3.20
CA SER A 318 21.93 17.38 2.60
C SER A 318 21.46 17.61 1.17
N ASP A 319 21.59 18.85 0.68
CA ASP A 319 21.23 19.20 -0.70
C ASP A 319 21.99 18.35 -1.73
N GLU A 320 23.25 18.03 -1.44
CA GLU A 320 24.08 17.16 -2.28
C GLU A 320 23.53 15.73 -2.31
N GLU A 321 23.22 15.15 -1.16
CA GLU A 321 22.65 13.79 -1.06
C GLU A 321 21.27 13.70 -1.70
N ARG A 322 20.42 14.71 -1.52
CA ARG A 322 19.12 14.81 -2.20
C ARG A 322 19.29 14.94 -3.72
N GLY A 323 20.29 15.69 -4.18
CA GLY A 323 20.65 15.78 -5.60
C GLY A 323 21.09 14.43 -6.18
N ILE A 324 21.88 13.66 -5.43
CA ILE A 324 22.30 12.31 -5.82
C ILE A 324 21.11 11.36 -5.91
N LEU A 325 20.20 11.39 -4.94
CA LEU A 325 18.99 10.55 -4.92
C LEU A 325 18.08 10.83 -6.11
N SER A 326 17.80 12.11 -6.38
CA SER A 326 16.97 12.54 -7.52
C SER A 326 17.58 12.19 -8.89
N GLY A 327 18.90 12.00 -8.94
CA GLY A 327 19.62 11.60 -10.15
C GLY A 327 19.72 10.09 -10.38
N MET A 328 19.16 9.24 -9.50
CA MET A 328 19.20 7.79 -9.68
C MET A 328 18.13 7.30 -10.67
N ASP A 329 18.52 6.53 -11.69
CA ASP A 329 17.57 5.98 -12.67
C ASP A 329 16.63 4.92 -12.08
N THR A 330 17.17 4.04 -11.22
CA THR A 330 16.45 2.90 -10.60
C THR A 330 16.80 2.83 -9.10
N PRO A 331 16.40 3.82 -8.29
CA PRO A 331 16.70 3.81 -6.87
C PRO A 331 16.03 2.60 -6.21
N CYS A 332 16.74 1.92 -5.32
CA CYS A 332 16.22 0.77 -4.58
C CYS A 332 15.96 1.12 -3.11
N PHE A 333 14.94 0.53 -2.52
CA PHE A 333 14.49 0.87 -1.18
C PHE A 333 15.60 0.72 -0.12
N PRO A 334 16.43 -0.35 -0.10
CA PRO A 334 17.53 -0.43 0.84
C PRO A 334 18.55 0.72 0.72
N THR A 335 18.83 1.18 -0.50
CA THR A 335 19.74 2.32 -0.77
C THR A 335 19.21 3.61 -0.16
N VAL A 336 17.92 3.91 -0.39
CA VAL A 336 17.28 5.14 0.09
C VAL A 336 17.01 5.07 1.59
N HIS A 337 16.63 3.91 2.12
CA HIS A 337 16.46 3.69 3.55
C HIS A 337 17.79 3.87 4.30
N ALA A 338 18.89 3.37 3.75
CA ALA A 338 20.21 3.49 4.36
C ALA A 338 20.66 4.96 4.53
N ILE A 339 20.44 5.80 3.51
CA ILE A 339 20.75 7.24 3.63
C ILE A 339 19.78 7.95 4.58
N ALA A 340 18.49 7.60 4.61
CA ALA A 340 17.56 8.18 5.59
C ALA A 340 18.03 7.93 7.04
N VAL A 341 18.45 6.70 7.34
CA VAL A 341 19.01 6.34 8.65
C VAL A 341 20.30 7.10 8.95
N ALA A 342 21.21 7.19 7.98
CA ALA A 342 22.48 7.90 8.15
C ALA A 342 22.26 9.40 8.39
N ALA A 343 21.37 10.03 7.62
CA ALA A 343 21.11 11.47 7.68
C ALA A 343 20.34 11.87 8.96
N LEU A 344 19.55 10.96 9.52
CA LEU A 344 18.89 11.11 10.83
C LEU A 344 19.81 10.77 12.01
N ASP A 345 21.10 10.54 11.77
CA ASP A 345 22.11 10.18 12.78
C ASP A 345 21.70 8.96 13.63
N LEU A 346 21.08 7.96 13.00
CA LEU A 346 20.67 6.73 13.68
C LEU A 346 21.77 5.67 13.57
N PRO A 347 21.99 4.83 14.61
CA PRO A 347 22.96 3.72 14.52
C PRO A 347 22.64 2.72 13.40
N GLU A 348 23.66 2.13 12.77
CA GLU A 348 23.45 1.17 11.67
C GLU A 348 22.67 -0.07 12.11
N ASP A 349 23.00 -0.62 13.29
CA ASP A 349 22.32 -1.79 13.87
C ASP A 349 20.83 -1.51 14.12
N ALA A 350 20.51 -0.31 14.62
CA ALA A 350 19.12 0.11 14.80
C ALA A 350 18.40 0.22 13.45
N GLY A 351 19.03 0.86 12.46
CA GLY A 351 18.45 1.05 11.13
C GLY A 351 18.15 -0.24 10.37
N VAL A 352 19.08 -1.21 10.39
CA VAL A 352 18.83 -2.53 9.77
C VAL A 352 17.75 -3.30 10.53
N THR A 353 17.70 -3.19 11.86
CA THR A 353 16.63 -3.79 12.68
C THR A 353 15.27 -3.20 12.33
N ALA A 354 15.17 -1.88 12.15
CA ALA A 354 13.94 -1.21 11.73
C ALA A 354 13.46 -1.65 10.34
N LEU A 355 14.39 -1.81 9.39
CA LEU A 355 14.09 -2.36 8.06
C LEU A 355 13.49 -3.77 8.17
N LEU A 356 14.13 -4.65 8.92
CA LEU A 356 13.71 -6.04 9.10
C LEU A 356 12.38 -6.14 9.86
N TYR A 357 12.18 -5.34 10.90
CA TYR A 357 10.93 -5.30 11.66
C TYR A 357 9.77 -4.81 10.78
N ALA A 358 9.96 -3.73 10.02
CA ALA A 358 8.92 -3.21 9.12
C ALA A 358 8.50 -4.26 8.07
N TRP A 359 9.47 -5.00 7.52
CA TRP A 359 9.22 -6.11 6.63
C TRP A 359 8.44 -7.25 7.33
N LEU A 360 8.88 -7.66 8.51
CA LEU A 360 8.28 -8.76 9.27
C LEU A 360 6.84 -8.45 9.68
N GLU A 361 6.58 -7.24 10.18
CA GLU A 361 5.23 -6.79 10.53
C GLU A 361 4.32 -6.76 9.29
N ASN A 362 4.85 -6.30 8.15
CA ASN A 362 4.13 -6.35 6.88
C ASN A 362 3.76 -7.79 6.47
N GLN A 363 4.69 -8.74 6.58
CA GLN A 363 4.40 -10.14 6.25
C GLN A 363 3.35 -10.75 7.17
N VAL A 364 3.36 -10.43 8.47
CA VAL A 364 2.31 -10.86 9.39
C VAL A 364 0.96 -10.24 9.00
N MET A 365 0.93 -8.96 8.62
CA MET A 365 -0.29 -8.30 8.14
C MET A 365 -0.81 -8.93 6.84
N ALA A 366 0.08 -9.32 5.93
CA ALA A 366 -0.27 -10.03 4.71
C ALA A 366 -0.83 -11.43 5.02
N ALA A 367 -0.25 -12.17 5.98
CA ALA A 367 -0.77 -13.45 6.43
C ALA A 367 -2.20 -13.33 7.00
N ILE A 368 -2.47 -12.31 7.83
CA ILE A 368 -3.82 -12.07 8.39
C ILE A 368 -4.87 -11.78 7.30
N LYS A 369 -4.47 -11.15 6.18
CA LYS A 369 -5.38 -10.81 5.09
C LYS A 369 -5.62 -11.96 4.11
N THR A 370 -4.61 -12.80 3.90
CA THR A 370 -4.63 -13.88 2.91
C THR A 370 -5.13 -15.20 3.50
N ILE A 371 -4.87 -15.42 4.79
CA ILE A 371 -5.29 -16.60 5.56
C ILE A 371 -6.45 -16.16 6.47
N PRO A 372 -7.43 -17.01 6.80
CA PRO A 372 -8.49 -16.70 7.76
C PRO A 372 -7.99 -16.62 9.22
N LEU A 373 -6.92 -15.87 9.48
CA LEU A 373 -6.34 -15.64 10.80
C LEU A 373 -6.97 -14.42 11.48
N GLY A 374 -7.15 -14.52 12.80
CA GLY A 374 -7.57 -13.37 13.62
C GLY A 374 -6.40 -12.51 14.07
N GLN A 375 -6.70 -11.31 14.59
CA GLN A 375 -5.68 -10.36 15.09
C GLN A 375 -4.79 -10.95 16.18
N THR A 376 -5.35 -11.78 17.08
CA THR A 376 -4.57 -12.45 18.13
C THR A 376 -3.55 -13.45 17.54
N ALA A 377 -3.85 -14.09 16.41
CA ALA A 377 -2.90 -14.96 15.72
C ALA A 377 -1.73 -14.13 15.17
N GLY A 378 -1.99 -12.96 14.59
CA GLY A 378 -0.95 -12.02 14.19
C GLY A 378 -0.01 -11.63 15.33
N GLN A 379 -0.55 -11.32 16.51
CA GLN A 379 0.27 -10.99 17.68
C GLN A 379 1.09 -12.18 18.19
N ARG A 380 0.58 -13.42 18.09
CA ARG A 380 1.37 -14.63 18.40
C ARG A 380 2.50 -14.84 17.40
N LEU A 381 2.24 -14.63 16.10
CA LEU A 381 3.27 -14.66 15.06
C LEU A 381 4.39 -13.65 15.35
N LEU A 382 4.03 -12.39 15.62
CA LEU A 382 5.01 -11.35 16.00
C LEU A 382 5.81 -11.75 17.24
N SER A 383 5.14 -12.24 18.30
CA SER A 383 5.83 -12.66 19.52
C SER A 383 6.81 -13.82 19.29
N ALA A 384 6.56 -14.68 18.31
CA ALA A 384 7.45 -15.78 17.95
C ALA A 384 8.59 -15.34 17.01
N LEU A 385 8.34 -14.36 16.14
CA LEU A 385 9.26 -13.95 15.08
C LEU A 385 10.19 -12.80 15.49
N VAL A 386 9.78 -11.91 16.40
CA VAL A 386 10.62 -10.78 16.86
C VAL A 386 11.97 -11.26 17.43
N PRO A 387 12.06 -12.33 18.24
CA PRO A 387 13.35 -12.84 18.71
C PRO A 387 14.28 -13.33 17.59
N GLN A 388 13.76 -13.61 16.39
CA GLN A 388 14.58 -14.03 15.23
C GLN A 388 15.35 -12.86 14.62
N LEU A 389 14.97 -11.62 14.92
CA LEU A 389 15.64 -10.42 14.41
C LEU A 389 17.09 -10.34 14.89
N ASP A 390 17.39 -10.75 16.12
CA ASP A 390 18.77 -10.77 16.64
C ASP A 390 19.68 -11.63 15.75
N LEU A 391 19.23 -12.85 15.44
CA LEU A 391 19.96 -13.78 14.58
C LEU A 391 20.08 -13.28 13.14
N ALA A 392 19.01 -12.68 12.60
CA ALA A 392 18.99 -12.13 11.25
C ALA A 392 19.95 -10.95 11.10
N VAL A 393 19.98 -10.04 12.09
CA VAL A 393 20.90 -8.89 12.12
C VAL A 393 22.34 -9.36 12.24
N ASP A 394 22.64 -10.30 13.13
CA ASP A 394 23.99 -10.84 13.29
C ASP A 394 24.48 -11.53 12.01
N ALA A 395 23.63 -12.33 11.36
CA ALA A 395 23.94 -12.96 10.08
C ALA A 395 24.19 -11.93 8.96
N ALA A 396 23.36 -10.88 8.87
CA ALA A 396 23.54 -9.80 7.91
C ALA A 396 24.86 -9.04 8.14
N LYS A 397 25.22 -8.79 9.41
CA LYS A 397 26.48 -8.15 9.78
C LYS A 397 27.68 -9.01 9.42
N ASP A 398 27.65 -10.31 9.72
CA ASP A 398 28.70 -11.24 9.31
C ASP A 398 28.87 -11.21 7.79
N ALA A 399 27.77 -11.34 7.04
CA ALA A 399 27.79 -11.30 5.57
C ALA A 399 28.38 -10.00 5.02
N ALA A 400 27.99 -8.84 5.57
CA ALA A 400 28.46 -7.52 5.16
C ALA A 400 29.92 -7.22 5.54
N ASN A 401 30.46 -7.89 6.56
CA ASN A 401 31.84 -7.69 7.04
C ASN A 401 32.90 -8.46 6.22
N HIS A 402 32.48 -9.41 5.38
CA HIS A 402 33.39 -10.13 4.50
C HIS A 402 33.87 -9.28 3.32
N THR A 403 35.04 -9.61 2.76
CA THR A 403 35.58 -8.97 1.54
C THR A 403 35.88 -10.04 0.47
N PRO A 404 35.08 -10.14 -0.61
CA PRO A 404 33.84 -9.40 -0.87
C PRO A 404 32.71 -9.79 0.11
N PRO A 405 31.68 -8.96 0.29
CA PRO A 405 30.51 -9.29 1.10
C PRO A 405 29.86 -10.61 0.65
N ARG A 406 29.46 -11.45 1.61
CA ARG A 406 28.86 -12.77 1.35
C ARG A 406 27.35 -12.67 1.15
N ILE A 407 26.95 -11.99 0.09
CA ILE A 407 25.53 -11.82 -0.24
C ILE A 407 25.00 -13.08 -0.92
N GLN A 408 23.86 -13.61 -0.47
CA GLN A 408 23.18 -14.75 -1.08
C GLN A 408 21.76 -14.41 -1.51
N THR A 409 21.38 -14.83 -2.71
CA THR A 409 20.02 -14.70 -3.25
C THR A 409 19.43 -16.05 -3.66
N PHE A 410 20.10 -17.16 -3.31
CA PHE A 410 19.72 -18.48 -3.77
C PHE A 410 18.55 -19.05 -2.96
N ALA A 411 17.33 -18.67 -3.35
CA ALA A 411 16.09 -19.15 -2.77
C ALA A 411 15.11 -19.61 -3.87
N PRO A 412 15.41 -20.71 -4.60
CA PRO A 412 14.68 -21.07 -5.83
C PRO A 412 13.19 -21.36 -5.58
N HIS A 413 12.82 -21.92 -4.42
CA HIS A 413 11.41 -22.15 -4.10
C HIS A 413 10.67 -20.81 -3.92
N TYR A 414 11.22 -19.90 -3.12
CA TYR A 414 10.68 -18.55 -2.93
C TYR A 414 10.57 -17.80 -4.25
N ALA A 415 11.63 -17.80 -5.06
CA ALA A 415 11.70 -17.19 -6.38
C ALA A 415 10.55 -17.61 -7.30
N ILE A 416 10.32 -18.93 -7.39
CA ILE A 416 9.27 -19.51 -8.24
C ILE A 416 7.88 -19.14 -7.71
N VAL A 417 7.68 -19.19 -6.39
CA VAL A 417 6.39 -18.84 -5.77
C VAL A 417 6.08 -17.36 -5.95
N ALA A 418 7.05 -16.48 -5.72
CA ALA A 418 6.91 -15.04 -5.96
C ALA A 418 6.64 -14.75 -7.46
N ALA A 419 7.32 -15.43 -8.37
CA ALA A 419 7.09 -15.24 -9.82
C ALA A 419 5.68 -15.68 -10.27
N ARG A 420 5.05 -16.64 -9.57
CA ARG A 420 3.67 -17.07 -9.89
C ARG A 420 2.66 -15.96 -9.63
N HIS A 421 2.93 -15.06 -8.68
CA HIS A 421 2.08 -13.93 -8.36
C HIS A 421 1.79 -13.03 -9.58
N GLU A 422 2.74 -12.90 -10.51
CA GLU A 422 2.55 -12.11 -11.74
C GLU A 422 1.42 -12.63 -12.64
N SER A 423 1.09 -13.92 -12.51
CA SER A 423 0.07 -14.63 -13.31
C SER A 423 -1.19 -15.02 -12.52
N GLN A 424 -1.24 -14.71 -11.22
CA GLN A 424 -2.32 -15.07 -10.33
C GLN A 424 -3.62 -14.33 -10.70
N PHE A 425 -4.74 -15.06 -10.75
CA PHE A 425 -6.01 -14.53 -11.24
C PHE A 425 -6.67 -13.55 -10.25
N SER A 426 -6.69 -13.92 -8.96
CA SER A 426 -7.25 -13.10 -7.87
C SER A 426 -6.12 -12.61 -6.98
N ARG A 427 -5.94 -11.29 -6.84
CA ARG A 427 -4.83 -10.68 -6.11
C ARG A 427 -5.32 -9.55 -5.20
N LEU A 428 -4.91 -9.61 -3.95
CA LEU A 428 -5.08 -8.55 -2.95
C LEU A 428 -3.85 -7.63 -2.90
N PHE A 429 -2.67 -8.12 -3.29
CA PHE A 429 -1.40 -7.39 -3.20
C PHE A 429 -0.83 -7.01 -4.58
N ARG A 430 0.18 -6.15 -4.56
CA ARG A 430 0.88 -5.56 -5.72
C ARG A 430 2.26 -6.19 -5.98
N SER A 431 2.75 -7.06 -5.07
CA SER A 431 4.02 -7.80 -5.21
C SER A 431 3.96 -9.24 -4.78
#